data_AF-A0A951CWV1-F1
#
_entry.id   AF-A0A951CWV1-F1
#
_cell.length_a   1.000
_cell.length_b   1.000
_cell.length_c   1.000
_cell.angle_alpha   90.00
_cell.angle_beta   90.00
_cell.angle_gamma   90.00
#
_symmetry.space_group_name_H-M   'P 1'
#
loop_
_entity.id
_entity.type
_entity.pdbx_description
1 polymer ?
#
loop_
_entity_poly.entity_id
_entity_poly.type
_entity_poly.pdbx_seq_one_letter_code
_entity_poly.pdbx_strand_id
1 'polypeptide(L)'
;MKIRAKSCLLGVTALAVICAGLADADTITAAGLSATWQSWSSANLYSNPGQTPGTPYWNNSSGDGPKANIGWCLAGGGTCTLAAGVPGNLPYLGGSGGSSAPDLYFTASGNALVTLQVSSTDAKTSTNVSVFGYYLADSTGAPTGSVVQLFSSTDPAGKTATISFTPGQNYGFYTENIQGAGTPYATDYFFYMDSAYNSANGSMPADALQHFAIFQSGPSYFLGTVSADACQNGFLPQTSPCVLSSAFDYNDIVVQLGSVPEPASLGLLGGSLVLVGLFTRYRSRRSVS
;
A
#
# COMPACT_ATOMS: atom_id res chain seq x y z
N MET A 1 -41.11 51.15 12.62
CA MET A 1 -40.05 50.75 11.68
C MET A 1 -39.35 49.51 12.24
N LYS A 2 -39.76 48.30 11.84
CA LYS A 2 -39.29 47.02 12.39
C LYS A 2 -38.21 46.43 11.45
N ILE A 3 -36.94 46.51 11.84
CA ILE A 3 -35.82 45.97 11.07
C ILE A 3 -35.77 44.45 11.28
N ARG A 4 -35.88 43.69 10.18
CA ARG A 4 -35.95 42.22 10.14
C ARG A 4 -34.56 41.60 10.31
N ALA A 5 -34.22 41.14 11.51
CA ALA A 5 -33.00 40.37 11.80
C ALA A 5 -33.21 38.84 11.60
N LYS A 6 -33.56 38.40 10.39
CA LYS A 6 -33.74 36.95 10.09
C LYS A 6 -32.73 36.35 9.11
N SER A 7 -31.87 37.15 8.47
CA SER A 7 -31.01 36.68 7.38
C SER A 7 -29.59 36.24 7.79
N CYS A 8 -29.18 36.45 9.05
CA CYS A 8 -27.78 36.25 9.45
C CYS A 8 -27.46 34.82 9.92
N LEU A 9 -28.46 34.00 10.26
CA LEU A 9 -28.23 32.67 10.86
C LEU A 9 -28.06 31.55 9.82
N LEU A 10 -28.49 31.74 8.56
CA LEU A 10 -28.26 30.75 7.50
C LEU A 10 -26.82 30.78 6.94
N GLY A 11 -26.13 31.91 7.03
CA GLY A 11 -24.77 32.05 6.50
C GLY A 11 -23.70 31.32 7.34
N VAL A 12 -23.90 31.20 8.66
CA VAL A 12 -22.91 30.61 9.57
C VAL A 12 -22.90 29.08 9.51
N THR A 13 -24.05 28.44 9.27
CA THR A 13 -24.14 26.97 9.13
C THR A 13 -23.62 26.49 7.77
N ALA A 14 -23.73 27.30 6.71
CA ALA A 14 -23.21 26.96 5.39
C ALA A 14 -21.67 27.02 5.31
N LEU A 15 -21.02 27.84 6.14
CA LEU A 15 -19.57 28.01 6.12
C LEU A 15 -18.82 26.94 6.94
N ALA A 16 -19.45 26.37 7.98
CA ALA A 16 -18.84 25.33 8.81
C ALA A 16 -18.80 23.93 8.14
N VAL A 17 -19.59 23.71 7.07
CA VAL A 17 -19.62 22.44 6.33
C VAL A 17 -18.53 22.37 5.25
N ILE A 18 -17.94 23.51 4.84
CA ILE A 18 -16.94 23.55 3.75
C ILE A 18 -15.52 23.27 4.26
N CYS A 19 -15.25 23.37 5.57
CA CYS A 19 -13.94 23.10 6.15
C CYS A 19 -13.76 21.69 6.73
N ALA A 20 -14.71 20.77 6.48
CA ALA A 20 -14.43 19.36 6.68
C ALA A 20 -13.41 18.97 5.61
N GLY A 21 -12.13 18.98 5.99
CA GLY A 21 -11.00 18.71 5.11
C GLY A 21 -11.28 17.49 4.27
N LEU A 22 -11.13 17.64 2.96
CA LEU A 22 -10.93 16.48 2.09
C LEU A 22 -9.74 15.75 2.72
N ALA A 23 -9.99 14.54 3.25
CA ALA A 23 -8.92 13.67 3.66
C ALA A 23 -8.14 13.35 2.39
N ASP A 24 -7.08 14.12 2.16
CA ASP A 24 -6.28 14.00 0.95
C ASP A 24 -5.54 12.67 1.09
N ALA A 25 -5.73 11.77 0.13
CA ALA A 25 -5.03 10.51 0.11
C ALA A 25 -3.64 10.73 -0.50
N ASP A 26 -2.66 9.93 -0.09
CA ASP A 26 -1.37 9.91 -0.77
C ASP A 26 -1.60 9.61 -2.26
N THR A 27 -0.90 10.35 -3.12
CA THR A 27 -1.03 10.19 -4.57
C THR A 27 0.11 9.33 -5.07
N ILE A 28 -0.21 8.28 -5.84
CA ILE A 28 0.81 7.44 -6.47
C ILE A 28 1.19 8.00 -7.84
N THR A 29 2.49 8.02 -8.11
CA THR A 29 3.07 8.34 -9.41
C THR A 29 3.82 7.13 -9.95
N ALA A 30 3.63 6.85 -11.23
CA ALA A 30 4.53 6.05 -12.04
C ALA A 30 5.28 7.02 -12.95
N ALA A 31 6.57 7.26 -12.69
CA ALA A 31 7.40 7.94 -13.67
C ALA A 31 7.51 7.05 -14.92
N GLY A 32 8.13 7.47 -16.03
CA GLY A 32 8.62 6.57 -17.10
C GLY A 32 7.64 5.76 -17.98
N LEU A 33 6.45 5.37 -17.52
CA LEU A 33 5.43 4.64 -18.28
C LEU A 33 4.04 5.26 -18.11
N SER A 34 3.19 5.12 -19.14
CA SER A 34 1.77 5.46 -19.07
C SER A 34 0.98 4.42 -18.24
N ALA A 35 1.39 4.20 -16.99
CA ALA A 35 0.70 3.33 -16.07
C ALA A 35 -0.68 3.92 -15.75
N THR A 36 -1.70 3.07 -15.76
CA THR A 36 -3.08 3.45 -15.50
C THR A 36 -3.73 2.38 -14.63
N TRP A 37 -4.86 2.72 -14.01
CA TRP A 37 -5.65 1.75 -13.26
C TRP A 37 -6.32 0.77 -14.22
N GLN A 38 -5.95 -0.50 -14.10
CA GLN A 38 -6.44 -1.60 -14.91
C GLN A 38 -7.44 -2.44 -14.11
N SER A 39 -8.51 -2.88 -14.77
CA SER A 39 -9.47 -3.80 -14.17
C SER A 39 -9.07 -5.25 -14.39
N TRP A 40 -9.58 -6.14 -13.53
CA TRP A 40 -9.41 -7.58 -13.66
C TRP A 40 -10.57 -8.29 -12.96
N SER A 41 -10.61 -9.62 -13.07
CA SER A 41 -11.57 -10.44 -12.34
C SER A 41 -10.95 -11.74 -11.85
N SER A 42 -11.50 -12.32 -10.79
CA SER A 42 -11.07 -13.62 -10.26
C SER A 42 -11.11 -14.76 -11.27
N ALA A 43 -11.92 -14.65 -12.34
CA ALA A 43 -11.94 -15.60 -13.45
C ALA A 43 -10.60 -15.63 -14.22
N ASN A 44 -9.86 -14.52 -14.21
CA ASN A 44 -8.60 -14.36 -14.95
C ASN A 44 -7.36 -14.69 -14.09
N LEU A 45 -7.55 -15.17 -12.85
CA LEU A 45 -6.42 -15.51 -11.99
C LEU A 45 -5.74 -16.81 -12.44
N TYR A 46 -4.41 -16.80 -12.38
CA TYR A 46 -3.58 -17.98 -12.60
C TYR A 46 -4.02 -19.12 -11.69
N SER A 47 -3.91 -20.37 -12.19
CA SER A 47 -4.59 -21.61 -11.75
C SER A 47 -5.99 -21.86 -12.31
N ASN A 48 -6.65 -20.85 -12.89
CA ASN A 48 -7.84 -21.09 -13.70
C ASN A 48 -7.44 -21.54 -15.13
N PRO A 49 -8.29 -22.32 -15.82
CA PRO A 49 -8.03 -22.74 -17.19
C PRO A 49 -7.78 -21.56 -18.14
N GLY A 50 -6.77 -21.69 -19.01
CA GLY A 50 -6.45 -20.71 -20.05
C GLY A 50 -5.71 -19.46 -19.59
N GLN A 51 -5.33 -19.36 -18.31
CA GLN A 51 -4.56 -18.22 -17.80
C GLN A 51 -3.05 -18.45 -17.93
N THR A 52 -2.33 -17.40 -18.35
CA THR A 52 -0.86 -17.42 -18.49
C THR A 52 -0.25 -16.73 -17.27
N PRO A 53 0.71 -17.37 -16.57
CA PRO A 53 1.39 -16.72 -15.46
C PRO A 53 2.14 -15.47 -15.94
N GLY A 54 2.03 -14.40 -15.17
CA GLY A 54 2.67 -13.11 -15.46
C GLY A 54 1.81 -12.18 -16.30
N THR A 55 0.55 -12.55 -16.56
CA THR A 55 -0.42 -11.69 -17.25
C THR A 55 -1.68 -11.50 -16.39
N PRO A 56 -1.86 -10.34 -15.74
CA PRO A 56 -0.88 -9.24 -15.60
C PRO A 56 0.35 -9.64 -14.78
N TYR A 57 1.37 -8.78 -14.74
CA TYR A 57 2.69 -9.06 -14.16
C TYR A 57 2.70 -9.68 -12.76
N TRP A 58 1.64 -9.44 -11.96
CA TRP A 58 1.45 -9.95 -10.61
C TRP A 58 0.67 -11.27 -10.50
N ASN A 59 0.06 -11.73 -11.60
CA ASN A 59 -0.80 -12.90 -11.64
C ASN A 59 -0.01 -14.16 -11.97
N ASN A 60 0.81 -14.61 -11.02
CA ASN A 60 1.72 -15.73 -11.20
C ASN A 60 1.32 -16.97 -10.38
N SER A 61 2.05 -18.05 -10.59
CA SER A 61 2.05 -19.18 -9.64
C SER A 61 2.65 -18.75 -8.33
N SER A 62 2.13 -19.26 -7.21
CA SER A 62 2.71 -19.05 -5.89
C SER A 62 3.38 -20.30 -5.36
N GLY A 63 4.54 -20.12 -4.71
CA GLY A 63 5.24 -21.17 -3.97
C GLY A 63 4.59 -21.48 -2.61
N ASP A 64 3.81 -20.53 -2.07
CA ASP A 64 3.23 -20.60 -0.71
C ASP A 64 1.96 -21.46 -0.64
N GLY A 65 1.49 -21.93 -1.80
CA GLY A 65 0.41 -22.90 -1.89
C GLY A 65 -0.53 -22.66 -3.07
N PRO A 66 -1.54 -23.53 -3.20
CA PRO A 66 -2.54 -23.41 -4.25
C PRO A 66 -3.29 -22.07 -4.11
N LYS A 67 -3.33 -21.29 -5.19
CA LYS A 67 -4.09 -20.03 -5.24
C LYS A 67 -3.65 -19.03 -4.16
N ALA A 68 -2.33 -18.85 -3.97
CA ALA A 68 -1.80 -17.97 -2.94
C ALA A 68 -1.30 -16.60 -3.44
N ASN A 69 -1.30 -16.34 -4.76
CA ASN A 69 -0.89 -15.01 -5.27
C ASN A 69 -1.78 -13.85 -4.78
N ILE A 70 -1.29 -12.63 -4.91
CA ILE A 70 -1.97 -11.41 -4.44
C ILE A 70 -3.41 -11.28 -4.97
N GLY A 71 -3.68 -11.70 -6.20
CA GLY A 71 -5.02 -11.67 -6.76
C GLY A 71 -6.00 -12.55 -6.00
N TRP A 72 -5.56 -13.76 -5.64
CA TRP A 72 -6.36 -14.67 -4.80
C TRP A 72 -6.50 -14.16 -3.36
N CYS A 73 -5.49 -13.48 -2.82
CA CYS A 73 -5.60 -12.80 -1.52
C CYS A 73 -6.72 -11.74 -1.52
N LEU A 74 -6.81 -10.95 -2.60
CA LEU A 74 -7.75 -9.83 -2.68
C LEU A 74 -9.18 -10.29 -3.01
N ALA A 75 -9.34 -11.19 -3.99
CA ALA A 75 -10.65 -11.67 -4.42
C ALA A 75 -11.24 -12.78 -3.52
N GLY A 76 -10.39 -13.45 -2.74
CA GLY A 76 -10.74 -14.67 -2.02
C GLY A 76 -10.73 -15.92 -2.91
N GLY A 77 -10.72 -17.10 -2.30
CA GLY A 77 -10.78 -18.39 -3.00
C GLY A 77 -9.49 -19.21 -3.07
N GLY A 78 -8.52 -18.93 -2.19
CA GLY A 78 -7.26 -19.67 -2.03
C GLY A 78 -6.80 -19.81 -0.59
N THR A 79 -5.51 -20.04 -0.35
CA THR A 79 -4.93 -20.20 1.00
C THR A 79 -4.58 -18.88 1.69
N CYS A 80 -4.60 -17.77 0.94
CA CYS A 80 -4.26 -16.45 1.47
C CYS A 80 -5.43 -15.84 2.26
N THR A 81 -5.17 -15.38 3.50
CA THR A 81 -6.16 -14.74 4.38
C THR A 81 -5.65 -13.38 4.85
N LEU A 82 -6.33 -12.30 4.45
CA LEU A 82 -6.00 -10.94 4.85
C LEU A 82 -6.64 -10.58 6.20
N ALA A 83 -5.93 -9.82 7.04
CA ALA A 83 -6.42 -9.38 8.35
C ALA A 83 -7.74 -8.59 8.30
N ALA A 84 -7.89 -7.70 7.31
CA ALA A 84 -9.09 -6.90 7.11
C ALA A 84 -10.23 -7.65 6.38
N GLY A 85 -10.03 -8.92 6.02
CA GLY A 85 -10.92 -9.66 5.12
C GLY A 85 -10.63 -9.38 3.64
N VAL A 86 -11.42 -10.00 2.76
CA VAL A 86 -11.22 -9.91 1.30
C VAL A 86 -11.85 -8.63 0.73
N PRO A 87 -11.06 -7.69 0.17
CA PRO A 87 -11.60 -6.45 -0.40
C PRO A 87 -12.29 -6.65 -1.76
N GLY A 88 -12.09 -7.79 -2.42
CA GLY A 88 -12.62 -8.09 -3.75
C GLY A 88 -11.68 -7.67 -4.89
N ASN A 89 -12.24 -7.54 -6.09
CA ASN A 89 -11.49 -7.23 -7.31
C ASN A 89 -11.16 -5.73 -7.34
N LEU A 90 -10.03 -5.33 -6.77
CA LEU A 90 -9.54 -3.95 -6.76
C LEU A 90 -8.77 -3.64 -8.04
N PRO A 91 -8.96 -2.49 -8.72
CA PRO A 91 -8.12 -2.14 -9.87
C PRO A 91 -6.64 -2.07 -9.49
N TYR A 92 -5.74 -2.51 -10.38
CA TYR A 92 -4.29 -2.49 -10.17
C TYR A 92 -3.62 -1.42 -11.02
N LEU A 93 -2.47 -0.91 -10.56
CA LEU A 93 -1.65 0.00 -11.35
C LEU A 93 -0.72 -0.79 -12.26
N GLY A 94 -0.79 -0.53 -13.57
CA GLY A 94 0.07 -1.18 -14.55
C GLY A 94 -0.02 -0.54 -15.94
N GLY A 95 0.91 -0.93 -16.81
CA GLY A 95 0.92 -0.52 -18.21
C GLY A 95 -0.10 -1.30 -19.06
N SER A 96 -0.20 -0.90 -20.34
CA SER A 96 -1.04 -1.62 -21.30
C SER A 96 -0.59 -3.08 -21.42
N GLY A 97 -1.56 -3.99 -21.60
CA GLY A 97 -1.30 -5.43 -21.67
C GLY A 97 -0.93 -6.09 -20.33
N GLY A 98 -1.01 -5.36 -19.21
CA GLY A 98 -0.71 -5.91 -17.88
C GLY A 98 0.78 -5.90 -17.52
N SER A 99 1.58 -5.06 -18.16
CA SER A 99 2.98 -4.81 -17.80
C SER A 99 3.11 -4.08 -16.45
N SER A 100 4.23 -4.29 -15.75
CA SER A 100 4.55 -3.55 -14.54
C SER A 100 4.98 -2.12 -14.85
N ALA A 101 4.80 -1.24 -13.87
CA ALA A 101 5.43 0.09 -13.85
C ALA A 101 6.69 0.00 -12.98
N PRO A 102 7.90 0.24 -13.52
CA PRO A 102 9.15 0.01 -12.79
C PRO A 102 9.48 1.12 -11.79
N ASP A 103 8.92 2.32 -11.93
CA ASP A 103 9.35 3.55 -11.26
C ASP A 103 8.20 4.20 -10.50
N LEU A 104 7.82 3.54 -9.40
CA LEU A 104 6.67 3.90 -8.58
C LEU A 104 7.11 4.64 -7.32
N TYR A 105 6.40 5.71 -6.98
CA TYR A 105 6.52 6.38 -5.69
C TYR A 105 5.22 7.10 -5.32
N PHE A 106 5.09 7.48 -4.05
CA PHE A 106 3.97 8.24 -3.53
C PHE A 106 4.39 9.67 -3.22
N THR A 107 3.45 10.60 -3.31
CA THR A 107 3.55 11.95 -2.75
C THR A 107 2.60 12.04 -1.57
N ALA A 108 3.16 12.30 -0.39
CA ALA A 108 2.43 12.29 0.86
C ALA A 108 1.48 13.49 0.99
N SER A 109 0.26 13.24 1.45
CA SER A 109 -0.64 14.31 1.91
C SER A 109 -0.44 14.67 3.39
N GLY A 110 0.26 13.83 4.14
CA GLY A 110 0.52 14.01 5.57
C GLY A 110 0.84 12.70 6.26
N ASN A 111 0.03 12.31 7.25
CA ASN A 111 0.22 11.06 7.99
C ASN A 111 -0.49 9.89 7.29
N ALA A 112 0.21 8.77 7.20
CA ALA A 112 -0.29 7.53 6.64
C ALA A 112 -0.38 6.43 7.71
N LEU A 113 -1.44 5.62 7.65
CA LEU A 113 -1.58 4.40 8.42
C LEU A 113 -1.26 3.22 7.50
N VAL A 114 -0.24 2.45 7.85
CA VAL A 114 0.07 1.19 7.16
C VAL A 114 -0.34 0.04 8.05
N THR A 115 -1.06 -0.94 7.50
CA THR A 115 -1.49 -2.16 8.18
C THR A 115 -0.92 -3.37 7.48
N LEU A 116 -0.19 -4.22 8.19
CA LEU A 116 0.22 -5.53 7.71
C LEU A 116 -1.01 -6.42 7.56
N GLN A 117 -1.36 -6.82 6.33
CA GLN A 117 -2.54 -7.63 6.06
C GLN A 117 -2.24 -9.13 6.14
N VAL A 118 -1.11 -9.55 5.58
CA VAL A 118 -0.59 -10.91 5.68
C VAL A 118 0.90 -10.90 5.37
N SER A 119 1.63 -11.90 5.89
CA SER A 119 2.92 -12.30 5.36
C SER A 119 2.89 -13.78 5.05
N SER A 120 3.13 -14.16 3.79
CA SER A 120 2.98 -15.55 3.32
C SER A 120 4.29 -16.25 2.96
N THR A 121 5.43 -15.59 3.12
CA THR A 121 6.76 -16.12 2.80
C THR A 121 7.23 -17.25 3.74
N ASP A 122 8.18 -18.06 3.28
CA ASP A 122 8.94 -19.03 4.07
C ASP A 122 10.09 -18.41 4.88
N ALA A 123 10.49 -17.18 4.55
CA ALA A 123 11.46 -16.37 5.29
C ALA A 123 10.86 -15.82 6.60
N LYS A 124 10.53 -16.69 7.56
CA LYS A 124 9.92 -16.35 8.87
C LYS A 124 10.76 -16.77 10.08
N THR A 125 12.05 -17.00 9.88
CA THR A 125 12.96 -17.44 10.95
C THR A 125 13.83 -16.29 11.42
N SER A 126 14.50 -16.44 12.57
CA SER A 126 15.44 -15.41 13.04
C SER A 126 16.63 -15.20 12.12
N THR A 127 16.92 -16.15 11.23
CA THR A 127 18.02 -16.12 10.28
C THR A 127 17.58 -15.82 8.85
N ASN A 128 16.31 -16.01 8.52
CA ASN A 128 15.75 -15.69 7.20
C ASN A 128 14.45 -14.93 7.41
N VAL A 129 14.46 -13.62 7.15
CA VAL A 129 13.35 -12.72 7.44
C VAL A 129 13.12 -11.75 6.28
N SER A 130 11.87 -11.62 5.85
CA SER A 130 11.48 -10.54 4.94
C SER A 130 11.05 -9.32 5.75
N VAL A 131 11.48 -8.14 5.33
CA VAL A 131 11.20 -6.86 5.96
C VAL A 131 10.44 -5.98 4.98
N PHE A 132 9.49 -5.19 5.50
CA PHE A 132 8.78 -4.17 4.73
C PHE A 132 8.95 -2.82 5.42
N GLY A 133 9.23 -1.79 4.63
CA GLY A 133 9.36 -0.43 5.15
C GLY A 133 9.26 0.63 4.07
N TYR A 134 9.63 1.86 4.42
CA TYR A 134 9.58 3.00 3.50
C TYR A 134 10.93 3.72 3.40
N TYR A 135 11.08 4.54 2.36
CA TYR A 135 12.22 5.44 2.16
C TYR A 135 11.73 6.79 1.63
N LEU A 136 12.50 7.85 1.86
CA LEU A 136 12.26 9.14 1.24
C LEU A 136 12.78 9.14 -0.20
N ALA A 137 11.99 9.70 -1.11
CA ALA A 137 12.32 9.76 -2.53
C ALA A 137 12.45 11.20 -3.02
N ASP A 138 13.18 11.40 -4.11
CA ASP A 138 13.15 12.66 -4.87
C ASP A 138 11.95 12.72 -5.84
N SER A 139 11.95 13.68 -6.77
CA SER A 139 10.88 13.83 -7.77
C SER A 139 10.88 12.77 -8.88
N THR A 140 11.88 11.89 -8.91
CA THR A 140 12.00 10.80 -9.88
C THR A 140 11.65 9.43 -9.28
N GLY A 141 11.48 9.35 -7.95
CA GLY A 141 11.28 8.09 -7.23
C GLY A 141 12.57 7.53 -6.61
N ALA A 142 13.71 8.16 -6.88
CA ALA A 142 15.01 7.71 -6.39
C ALA A 142 15.14 7.85 -4.87
N PRO A 143 15.66 6.83 -4.16
CA PRO A 143 15.90 6.93 -2.71
C PRO A 143 16.91 8.03 -2.35
N THR A 144 16.56 8.92 -1.41
CA THR A 144 17.42 10.05 -0.98
C THR A 144 17.96 9.92 0.44
N GLY A 145 17.74 8.79 1.12
CA GLY A 145 18.13 8.61 2.52
C GLY A 145 18.05 7.16 2.97
N SER A 146 18.23 6.96 4.29
CA SER A 146 18.09 5.64 4.91
C SER A 146 16.66 5.13 4.82
N VAL A 147 16.55 3.81 4.70
CA VAL A 147 15.28 3.10 4.77
C VAL A 147 14.78 2.98 6.22
N VAL A 148 13.47 2.91 6.42
CA VAL A 148 12.83 2.76 7.74
C VAL A 148 11.91 1.54 7.70
N GLN A 149 12.27 0.52 8.47
CA GLN A 149 11.46 -0.69 8.65
C GLN A 149 10.15 -0.39 9.38
N LEU A 150 9.06 -0.98 8.89
CA LEU A 150 7.74 -0.94 9.53
C LEU A 150 7.34 -2.32 10.07
N PHE A 151 7.56 -3.36 9.27
CA PHE A 151 7.17 -4.73 9.59
C PHE A 151 8.28 -5.72 9.24
N SER A 152 8.18 -6.91 9.82
CA SER A 152 8.86 -8.12 9.35
C SER A 152 7.85 -9.22 9.07
N SER A 153 8.25 -10.25 8.34
CA SER A 153 7.46 -11.46 8.10
C SER A 153 7.13 -12.24 9.38
N THR A 154 7.80 -11.93 10.49
CA THR A 154 7.51 -12.50 11.82
C THR A 154 6.44 -11.73 12.60
N ASP A 155 6.05 -10.54 12.12
CA ASP A 155 5.00 -9.76 12.75
C ASP A 155 3.61 -10.37 12.49
N PRO A 156 2.67 -10.25 13.45
CA PRO A 156 1.32 -10.73 13.25
C PRO A 156 0.54 -9.87 12.25
N ALA A 157 -0.29 -10.52 11.45
CA ALA A 157 -1.28 -9.86 10.61
C ALA A 157 -2.20 -8.95 11.46
N GLY A 158 -2.54 -7.78 10.93
CA GLY A 158 -3.28 -6.72 11.61
C GLY A 158 -2.40 -5.71 12.36
N LYS A 159 -1.08 -5.94 12.48
CA LYS A 159 -0.14 -4.95 13.04
C LYS A 159 -0.18 -3.67 12.21
N THR A 160 -0.20 -2.52 12.88
CA THR A 160 -0.22 -1.21 12.24
C THR A 160 1.02 -0.40 12.56
N ALA A 161 1.39 0.50 11.65
CA ALA A 161 2.41 1.51 11.83
C ALA A 161 1.88 2.84 11.27
N THR A 162 2.20 3.95 11.94
CA THR A 162 1.92 5.29 11.42
C THR A 162 3.21 5.88 10.87
N ILE A 163 3.13 6.46 9.68
CA ILE A 163 4.20 7.22 9.07
C ILE A 163 3.80 8.69 9.05
N SER A 164 4.75 9.56 9.38
CA SER A 164 4.53 11.00 9.37
C SER A 164 5.43 11.65 8.34
N PHE A 165 4.80 12.27 7.35
CA PHE A 165 5.49 13.04 6.33
C PHE A 165 5.10 14.51 6.39
N THR A 166 5.97 15.35 5.86
CA THR A 166 5.57 16.71 5.47
C THR A 166 4.71 16.60 4.20
N PRO A 167 3.55 17.28 4.09
CA PRO A 167 2.76 17.26 2.86
C PRO A 167 3.60 17.66 1.64
N GLY A 168 3.48 16.92 0.55
CA GLY A 168 4.29 17.06 -0.67
C GLY A 168 5.61 16.29 -0.66
N GLN A 169 5.97 15.62 0.45
CA GLN A 169 7.14 14.75 0.49
C GLN A 169 6.93 13.50 -0.35
N ASN A 170 7.88 13.21 -1.24
CA ASN A 170 7.88 11.94 -1.97
C ASN A 170 8.49 10.82 -1.13
N TYR A 171 7.92 9.64 -1.23
CA TYR A 171 8.39 8.44 -0.56
C TYR A 171 8.04 7.20 -1.38
N GLY A 172 8.76 6.11 -1.15
CA GLY A 172 8.44 4.79 -1.70
C GLY A 172 8.46 3.74 -0.61
N PHE A 173 8.02 2.53 -0.96
CA PHE A 173 8.17 1.36 -0.10
C PHE A 173 9.31 0.47 -0.61
N TYR A 174 9.95 -0.22 0.33
CA TYR A 174 10.92 -1.26 0.03
C TYR A 174 10.52 -2.55 0.72
N THR A 175 10.92 -3.66 0.12
CA THR A 175 10.95 -4.97 0.77
C THR A 175 12.39 -5.43 0.78
N GLU A 176 12.81 -6.03 1.88
CA GLU A 176 14.15 -6.57 2.04
C GLU A 176 14.03 -8.05 2.38
N ASN A 177 14.84 -8.89 1.76
CA ASN A 177 15.00 -10.28 2.19
C ASN A 177 16.38 -10.44 2.80
N ILE A 178 16.40 -10.77 4.08
CA ILE A 178 17.61 -11.01 4.83
C ILE A 178 17.79 -12.52 4.94
N GLN A 179 18.85 -13.04 4.35
CA GLN A 179 19.27 -14.44 4.46
C GLN A 179 20.49 -14.56 5.36
N GLY A 180 20.49 -15.52 6.28
CA GLY A 180 21.59 -15.70 7.23
C GLY A 180 21.77 -14.54 8.23
N ALA A 181 20.68 -13.86 8.61
CA ALA A 181 20.69 -12.75 9.57
C ALA A 181 21.49 -13.11 10.85
N GLY A 182 22.35 -12.20 11.29
CA GLY A 182 23.20 -12.41 12.47
C GLY A 182 24.38 -13.39 12.27
N THR A 183 24.62 -13.85 11.04
CA THR A 183 25.77 -14.69 10.69
C THR A 183 26.78 -13.92 9.82
N PRO A 184 28.04 -14.39 9.70
CA PRO A 184 29.02 -13.81 8.76
C PRO A 184 28.64 -13.93 7.27
N TYR A 185 27.60 -14.72 6.96
CA TYR A 185 27.10 -14.95 5.61
C TYR A 185 25.77 -14.22 5.37
N ALA A 186 25.44 -13.24 6.22
CA ALA A 186 24.24 -12.43 6.05
C ALA A 186 24.24 -11.77 4.67
N THR A 187 23.13 -11.93 3.96
CA THR A 187 22.89 -11.32 2.66
C THR A 187 21.56 -10.59 2.71
N ASP A 188 21.58 -9.34 2.28
CA ASP A 188 20.43 -8.44 2.22
C ASP A 188 20.14 -8.13 0.75
N TYR A 189 18.91 -8.42 0.36
CA TYR A 189 18.35 -8.11 -0.96
C TYR A 189 17.29 -7.03 -0.80
N PHE A 190 17.55 -5.84 -1.31
CA PHE A 190 16.63 -4.70 -1.26
C PHE A 190 15.92 -4.54 -2.59
N PHE A 191 14.59 -4.56 -2.52
CA PHE A 191 13.71 -4.31 -3.64
C PHE A 191 12.90 -3.05 -3.40
N TYR A 192 13.02 -2.09 -4.29
CA TYR A 192 12.39 -0.79 -4.18
C TYR A 192 11.21 -0.68 -5.15
N MET A 193 10.25 0.17 -4.82
CA MET A 193 9.15 0.49 -5.74
C MET A 193 9.64 1.12 -7.05
N ASP A 194 10.80 1.80 -7.02
CA ASP A 194 11.60 2.08 -8.20
C ASP A 194 12.64 0.97 -8.41
N SER A 195 12.33 0.03 -9.31
CA SER A 195 13.13 -1.17 -9.54
C SER A 195 14.51 -0.91 -10.13
N ALA A 196 14.79 0.31 -10.62
CA ALA A 196 16.13 0.69 -11.02
C ALA A 196 17.12 0.74 -9.84
N TYR A 197 16.59 0.81 -8.60
CA TYR A 197 17.39 0.87 -7.37
C TYR A 197 17.44 -0.44 -6.61
N ASN A 198 16.86 -1.53 -7.13
CA ASN A 198 17.03 -2.85 -6.55
C ASN A 198 18.52 -3.15 -6.35
N SER A 199 18.89 -3.68 -5.19
CA SER A 199 20.29 -3.91 -4.83
C SER A 199 20.46 -5.12 -3.93
N ALA A 200 21.64 -5.73 -3.98
CA ALA A 200 21.99 -6.89 -3.18
C ALA A 200 23.43 -6.74 -2.68
N ASN A 201 23.70 -7.13 -1.44
CA ASN A 201 25.08 -7.25 -0.93
C ASN A 201 25.65 -8.68 -1.07
N GLY A 202 24.88 -9.59 -1.68
CA GLY A 202 25.22 -11.01 -1.84
C GLY A 202 25.74 -11.41 -3.21
N SER A 203 25.75 -12.73 -3.43
CA SER A 203 26.26 -13.34 -4.67
C SER A 203 25.30 -13.27 -5.85
N MET A 204 24.01 -13.01 -5.63
CA MET A 204 23.06 -12.80 -6.72
C MET A 204 22.98 -11.31 -7.05
N PRO A 205 23.13 -10.92 -8.33
CA PRO A 205 22.87 -9.54 -8.73
C PRO A 205 21.39 -9.24 -8.58
N ALA A 206 21.07 -8.08 -8.00
CA ALA A 206 19.71 -7.61 -7.98
C ALA A 206 19.15 -7.52 -9.40
N ASP A 207 17.92 -7.98 -9.59
CA ASP A 207 17.21 -7.81 -10.85
C ASP A 207 16.47 -6.46 -10.91
N ALA A 208 16.13 -6.01 -12.12
CA ALA A 208 15.45 -4.74 -12.35
C ALA A 208 13.93 -4.92 -12.57
N LEU A 209 13.36 -6.08 -12.25
CA LEU A 209 11.92 -6.31 -12.34
C LEU A 209 11.20 -5.60 -11.20
N GLN A 210 9.89 -5.46 -11.36
CA GLN A 210 9.05 -4.86 -10.32
C GLN A 210 8.74 -5.90 -9.25
N HIS A 211 8.92 -5.55 -7.98
CA HIS A 211 8.64 -6.41 -6.81
C HIS A 211 7.39 -5.98 -6.04
N PHE A 212 6.68 -4.97 -6.53
CA PHE A 212 5.46 -4.42 -5.95
C PHE A 212 4.28 -4.52 -6.90
N ALA A 213 3.15 -4.99 -6.40
CA ALA A 213 1.86 -4.94 -7.06
C ALA A 213 0.92 -4.04 -6.26
N ILE A 214 0.33 -3.02 -6.90
CA ILE A 214 -0.44 -1.97 -6.22
C ILE A 214 -1.87 -1.97 -6.70
N PHE A 215 -2.80 -1.97 -5.74
CA PHE A 215 -4.23 -2.04 -5.97
C PHE A 215 -4.95 -0.91 -5.25
N GLN A 216 -5.90 -0.24 -5.90
CA GLN A 216 -6.63 0.88 -5.34
C GLN A 216 -7.97 0.44 -4.73
N SER A 217 -8.22 0.86 -3.48
CA SER A 217 -9.46 0.65 -2.74
C SER A 217 -9.99 1.99 -2.23
N GLY A 218 -10.62 2.76 -3.12
CA GLY A 218 -11.05 4.12 -2.80
C GLY A 218 -9.84 5.03 -2.47
N PRO A 219 -9.76 5.64 -1.29
CA PRO A 219 -8.61 6.45 -0.87
C PRO A 219 -7.43 5.63 -0.32
N SER A 220 -7.57 4.31 -0.22
CA SER A 220 -6.54 3.40 0.28
C SER A 220 -5.89 2.61 -0.85
N TYR A 221 -4.72 2.04 -0.57
CA TYR A 221 -4.03 1.13 -1.46
C TYR A 221 -3.72 -0.18 -0.76
N PHE A 222 -3.77 -1.29 -1.50
CA PHE A 222 -3.16 -2.55 -1.11
C PHE A 222 -1.89 -2.73 -1.92
N LEU A 223 -0.80 -3.09 -1.24
CA LEU A 223 0.49 -3.35 -1.85
C LEU A 223 0.84 -4.80 -1.54
N GLY A 224 1.03 -5.61 -2.57
CA GLY A 224 1.61 -6.94 -2.47
C GLY A 224 3.08 -6.90 -2.89
N THR A 225 3.94 -7.59 -2.16
CA THR A 225 5.38 -7.66 -2.47
C THR A 225 5.86 -9.07 -2.73
N VAL A 226 6.92 -9.18 -3.52
CA VAL A 226 7.74 -10.38 -3.65
C VAL A 226 9.17 -10.04 -3.23
N SER A 227 9.71 -10.81 -2.31
CA SER A 227 10.99 -10.58 -1.63
C SER A 227 12.06 -11.56 -2.11
N ALA A 228 12.06 -11.88 -3.40
CA ALA A 228 13.02 -12.81 -4.00
C ALA A 228 13.52 -12.28 -5.34
N ASP A 229 14.82 -12.43 -5.61
CA ASP A 229 15.39 -12.07 -6.92
C ASP A 229 14.90 -13.01 -8.02
N ALA A 230 14.78 -12.44 -9.21
CA ALA A 230 14.53 -13.16 -10.44
C ALA A 230 15.78 -13.95 -10.85
N CYS A 231 15.59 -15.20 -11.24
CA CYS A 231 16.68 -15.99 -11.79
C CYS A 231 17.24 -15.36 -13.07
N GLN A 232 18.50 -14.93 -13.02
CA GLN A 232 19.25 -14.42 -14.18
C GLN A 232 20.09 -15.53 -14.84
N ASN A 233 20.57 -15.28 -16.06
CA ASN A 233 21.46 -16.21 -16.77
C ASN A 233 22.67 -16.60 -15.88
N GLY A 234 22.74 -17.87 -15.50
CA GLY A 234 23.78 -18.42 -14.60
C GLY A 234 23.27 -18.78 -13.20
N PHE A 235 22.11 -18.28 -12.79
CA PHE A 235 21.43 -18.64 -11.55
C PHE A 235 20.10 -19.34 -11.89
N LEU A 236 19.87 -20.53 -11.34
CA LEU A 236 18.67 -21.33 -11.63
C LEU A 236 17.96 -21.73 -10.32
N PRO A 237 16.62 -21.93 -10.33
CA PRO A 237 15.84 -22.26 -9.12
C PRO A 237 16.28 -23.53 -8.36
N GLN A 238 17.10 -24.38 -8.99
CA GLN A 238 17.61 -25.63 -8.40
C GLN A 238 19.06 -25.51 -7.91
N THR A 239 19.77 -24.48 -8.34
CA THR A 239 21.20 -24.29 -8.07
C THR A 239 21.49 -23.03 -7.26
N SER A 240 20.51 -22.13 -7.18
CA SER A 240 20.65 -20.78 -6.65
C SER A 240 19.36 -20.37 -5.95
N PRO A 241 19.42 -19.55 -4.89
CA PRO A 241 18.25 -19.13 -4.12
C PRO A 241 17.44 -18.04 -4.83
N CYS A 242 17.10 -18.24 -6.11
CA CYS A 242 16.32 -17.31 -6.94
C CYS A 242 14.95 -17.91 -7.31
N VAL A 243 14.03 -17.05 -7.73
CA VAL A 243 12.69 -17.45 -8.19
C VAL A 243 12.52 -17.08 -9.67
N LEU A 244 11.81 -17.89 -10.45
CA LEU A 244 11.46 -17.48 -11.82
C LEU A 244 10.52 -16.28 -11.75
N SER A 245 10.72 -15.27 -12.60
CA SER A 245 9.84 -14.08 -12.61
C SER A 245 8.36 -14.42 -12.84
N SER A 246 8.07 -15.50 -13.57
CA SER A 246 6.71 -16.06 -13.75
C SER A 246 6.12 -16.73 -12.51
N ALA A 247 6.84 -16.71 -11.39
CA ALA A 247 6.44 -17.21 -10.08
C ALA A 247 6.49 -16.10 -9.01
N PHE A 248 6.64 -14.83 -9.42
CA PHE A 248 6.51 -13.69 -8.52
C PHE A 248 5.05 -13.52 -8.14
N ASP A 249 4.65 -13.99 -6.97
CA ASP A 249 3.25 -14.10 -6.55
C ASP A 249 2.74 -12.89 -5.74
N TYR A 250 3.65 -12.02 -5.32
CA TYR A 250 3.40 -10.72 -4.68
C TYR A 250 2.59 -10.82 -3.37
N ASN A 251 2.66 -11.96 -2.66
CA ASN A 251 1.98 -12.20 -1.38
C ASN A 251 2.94 -12.45 -0.21
N ASP A 252 4.25 -12.27 -0.40
CA ASP A 252 5.26 -12.43 0.66
C ASP A 252 4.96 -11.52 1.84
N ILE A 253 4.70 -10.25 1.54
CA ILE A 253 4.14 -9.26 2.45
C ILE A 253 3.04 -8.50 1.70
N VAL A 254 1.86 -8.43 2.31
CA VAL A 254 0.75 -7.59 1.82
C VAL A 254 0.45 -6.55 2.87
N VAL A 255 0.44 -5.29 2.49
CA VAL A 255 0.06 -4.18 3.36
C VAL A 255 -1.12 -3.40 2.79
N GLN A 256 -1.86 -2.75 3.67
CA GLN A 256 -2.83 -1.74 3.31
C GLN A 256 -2.31 -0.37 3.76
N LEU A 257 -2.19 0.55 2.82
CA LEU A 257 -1.93 1.97 3.04
C LEU A 257 -3.28 2.70 3.09
N GLY A 258 -3.54 3.43 4.17
CA GLY A 258 -4.72 4.29 4.31
C GLY A 258 -4.38 5.63 4.96
N SER A 259 -5.29 6.59 4.84
CA SER A 259 -5.19 7.86 5.54
C SER A 259 -5.37 7.68 7.04
N VAL A 260 -4.59 8.39 7.86
CA VAL A 260 -4.91 8.54 9.29
C VAL A 260 -6.12 9.47 9.42
N PRO A 261 -7.24 9.05 10.05
CA PRO A 261 -8.36 9.97 10.28
C PRO A 261 -7.89 11.17 11.12
N GLU A 262 -8.01 12.39 10.59
CA GLU A 262 -7.58 13.57 11.34
C GLU A 262 -8.44 13.76 12.61
N PRO A 263 -7.82 13.85 13.80
CA PRO A 263 -8.56 14.11 15.04
C PRO A 263 -9.32 15.44 15.00
N ALA A 264 -8.78 16.42 14.26
CA ALA A 264 -9.36 17.75 14.12
C ALA A 264 -10.74 17.72 13.45
N SER A 265 -10.95 16.84 12.47
CA SER A 265 -12.24 16.69 11.77
C SER A 265 -13.33 16.18 12.72
N LEU A 266 -13.00 15.23 13.60
CA LEU A 266 -13.93 14.75 14.64
C LEU A 266 -14.19 15.83 15.70
N GLY A 267 -13.16 16.58 16.07
CA GLY A 267 -13.29 17.73 16.98
C GLY A 267 -14.17 18.84 16.41
N LEU A 268 -14.01 19.17 15.13
CA LEU A 268 -14.82 20.17 14.41
C LEU A 268 -16.27 19.71 14.27
N LEU A 269 -16.51 18.44 13.92
CA LEU A 269 -17.86 17.87 13.85
C LEU A 269 -18.52 17.88 15.24
N GLY A 270 -17.84 17.38 16.26
CA GLY A 270 -18.32 17.37 17.64
C GLY A 270 -18.60 18.77 18.17
N GLY A 271 -17.66 19.69 17.98
CA GLY A 271 -17.81 21.11 18.37
C GLY A 271 -18.95 21.80 17.65
N SER A 272 -19.12 21.54 16.35
CA SER A 272 -20.22 22.10 15.54
C SER A 272 -21.58 21.60 16.04
N LEU A 273 -21.70 20.32 16.40
CA LEU A 273 -22.94 19.78 16.98
C LEU A 273 -23.27 20.40 18.33
N VAL A 274 -22.26 20.61 19.20
CA VAL A 274 -22.45 21.30 20.48
C VAL A 274 -22.95 22.72 20.28
N LEU A 275 -22.34 23.47 19.35
CA LEU A 275 -22.78 24.84 19.03
C LEU A 275 -24.22 24.85 18.52
N VAL A 276 -24.60 23.94 17.60
CA VAL A 276 -25.98 23.82 17.10
C VAL A 276 -26.96 23.49 18.25
N GLY A 277 -26.59 22.58 19.16
CA GLY A 277 -27.40 22.25 20.35
C GLY A 277 -27.60 23.44 21.29
N LEU A 278 -26.57 24.25 21.51
CA LEU A 278 -26.67 25.46 22.33
C LEU A 278 -27.54 26.54 21.67
N PHE A 279 -27.39 26.76 20.36
CA PHE A 279 -28.19 27.74 19.62
C PHE A 279 -29.67 27.36 19.56
N THR A 280 -29.99 26.07 19.36
CA THR A 280 -31.38 25.59 19.35
C THR A 280 -32.04 25.72 20.73
N ARG A 281 -31.33 25.40 21.81
CA ARG A 281 -31.80 25.58 23.19
C ARG A 281 -31.97 27.05 23.60
N TYR A 282 -31.09 27.93 23.13
CA TYR A 282 -31.22 29.36 23.36
C TYR A 282 -32.47 29.93 22.67
N ARG A 283 -32.74 29.48 21.44
CA ARG A 283 -33.91 29.92 20.66
C ARG A 283 -35.23 29.49 21.29
N SER A 284 -35.33 28.25 21.77
CA SER A 284 -36.56 27.73 22.38
C SER A 284 -36.96 28.48 23.65
N ARG A 285 -35.98 28.97 24.43
CA ARG A 285 -36.24 29.78 25.63
C ARG A 285 -36.80 31.18 25.32
N ARG A 286 -36.47 31.77 24.16
CA ARG A 286 -36.96 33.09 23.75
C ARG A 286 -38.35 33.08 23.12
N SER A 287 -38.85 31.93 22.70
CA SER A 287 -40.19 31.79 22.11
C SER A 287 -41.32 31.60 23.13
N VAL A 288 -41.00 31.53 24.43
CA VAL A 288 -41.99 31.32 25.52
C VAL A 288 -42.19 32.61 26.35
N SER A 289 -41.57 33.72 25.95
CA SER A 289 -41.74 35.06 26.53
C SER A 289 -42.34 36.01 25.50
#